data_AF-A0A2V6FA41-F1
#
_entry.id   AF-A0A2V6FA41-F1
#
_cell.length_a   1.000
_cell.length_b   1.000
_cell.length_c   1.000
_cell.angle_alpha   90.00
_cell.angle_beta   90.00
_cell.angle_gamma   90.00
#
_symmetry.space_group_name_H-M   'P 1'
#
loop_
_entity.id
_entity.type
_entity.pdbx_description
1 polymer ?
#
loop_
_entity_poly.entity_id
_entity_poly.type
_entity_poly.pdbx_seq_one_letter_code
_entity_poly.pdbx_strand_id
1 'polypeptide(L)'
;MPGGAASATITLTPIDDNEVESDETVVLTLSPDAAYNVGSPNSATVTIHDNDSPSSRPTANFTANPTSGNAPLTVQFTDQSSGSITSRDWNFGDGSAHSTALSPSHTYNNAGSYTATLTVTGSGGSDSKSLTIQVSTPPPGAPTANFTANPTSGNAPLTVQFADQSSGSITSRD
;
A
#
# COMPACT_ATOMS: atom_id res chain seq x y z
N MET A 1 -44.89 -37.74 -4.51
CA MET A 1 -45.14 -38.24 -3.14
C MET A 1 -45.13 -39.76 -3.20
N PRO A 2 -44.35 -40.49 -2.39
CA PRO A 2 -44.54 -41.93 -2.24
C PRO A 2 -45.98 -42.22 -1.80
N GLY A 3 -46.57 -43.32 -2.27
CA GLY A 3 -47.96 -43.66 -1.92
C GLY A 3 -48.16 -43.75 -0.41
N GLY A 4 -49.15 -43.02 0.12
CA GLY A 4 -49.56 -43.06 1.53
C GLY A 4 -48.86 -42.07 2.49
N ALA A 5 -47.92 -41.25 2.02
CA ALA A 5 -47.27 -40.25 2.87
C ALA A 5 -48.09 -38.96 3.00
N ALA A 6 -48.22 -38.43 4.22
CA ALA A 6 -48.90 -37.15 4.49
C ALA A 6 -48.05 -35.92 4.12
N SER A 7 -46.74 -36.09 3.94
CA SER A 7 -45.79 -35.05 3.56
C SER A 7 -44.61 -35.63 2.76
N ALA A 8 -43.94 -34.77 2.01
CA ALA A 8 -42.62 -35.04 1.46
C ALA A 8 -41.75 -33.78 1.62
N THR A 9 -40.46 -33.99 1.88
CA THR A 9 -39.48 -32.92 1.93
C THR A 9 -38.74 -32.87 0.61
N ILE A 10 -38.68 -31.69 0.00
CA ILE A 10 -37.81 -31.39 -1.13
C ILE A 10 -36.70 -30.49 -0.58
N THR A 11 -35.46 -30.98 -0.61
CA THR A 11 -34.29 -30.18 -0.24
C THR A 11 -33.78 -29.45 -1.46
N LEU A 12 -33.62 -28.14 -1.34
CA LEU A 12 -32.96 -27.29 -2.33
C LEU A 12 -31.65 -26.80 -1.74
N THR A 13 -30.58 -26.85 -2.52
CA THR A 13 -29.24 -26.37 -2.14
C THR A 13 -28.82 -25.32 -3.17
N PRO A 14 -29.12 -24.04 -2.92
CA PRO A 14 -28.60 -22.95 -3.74
C PRO A 14 -27.06 -23.01 -3.78
N ILE A 15 -26.48 -22.53 -4.88
CA ILE A 15 -25.04 -22.34 -4.98
C ILE A 15 -24.75 -20.94 -4.43
N ASP A 16 -23.97 -20.87 -3.36
CA ASP A 16 -23.40 -19.61 -2.86
C ASP A 16 -22.17 -19.30 -3.72
N ASP A 17 -22.19 -18.16 -4.43
CA ASP A 17 -21.08 -17.72 -5.25
C ASP A 17 -20.46 -16.40 -4.76
N ASN A 18 -20.12 -15.45 -5.62
CA ASN A 18 -19.60 -14.13 -5.20
C ASN A 18 -20.19 -13.01 -6.08
N GLU A 19 -21.19 -13.31 -6.90
CA GLU A 19 -21.85 -12.32 -7.74
C GLU A 19 -22.96 -11.64 -6.94
N VAL A 20 -23.07 -10.32 -7.05
CA VAL A 20 -24.18 -9.60 -6.42
C VAL A 20 -25.38 -9.69 -7.33
N GLU A 21 -26.41 -10.37 -6.88
CA GLU A 21 -27.61 -10.68 -7.66
C GLU A 21 -28.86 -10.10 -7.00
N SER A 22 -30.02 -10.31 -7.64
CA SER A 22 -31.31 -9.97 -7.06
C SER A 22 -31.92 -11.20 -6.40
N ASP A 23 -32.84 -11.00 -5.45
CA ASP A 23 -33.61 -12.07 -4.83
C ASP A 23 -34.20 -13.04 -5.87
N GLU A 24 -33.98 -14.34 -5.66
CA GLU A 24 -34.51 -15.40 -6.51
C GLU A 24 -35.79 -15.97 -5.90
N THR A 25 -36.69 -16.48 -6.75
CA THR A 25 -37.94 -17.09 -6.30
C THR A 25 -38.03 -18.53 -6.76
N VAL A 26 -38.15 -19.44 -5.79
CA VAL A 26 -38.51 -20.83 -6.04
C VAL A 26 -40.02 -20.99 -5.93
N VAL A 27 -40.65 -21.51 -6.97
CA VAL A 27 -42.08 -21.86 -6.96
C VAL A 27 -42.24 -23.38 -6.98
N LEU A 28 -42.84 -23.93 -5.92
CA LEU A 28 -43.24 -25.34 -5.90
C LEU A 28 -44.73 -25.43 -6.23
N THR A 29 -45.08 -26.18 -7.28
CA THR A 29 -46.47 -26.37 -7.72
C THR A 29 -46.84 -27.85 -7.73
N LEU A 30 -47.97 -28.18 -7.12
CA LEU A 30 -48.59 -29.49 -7.20
C LEU A 30 -49.49 -29.56 -8.44
N SER A 31 -49.19 -30.50 -9.32
CA SER A 31 -50.01 -30.79 -10.51
C SER A 31 -50.99 -31.90 -10.22
N PRO A 32 -52.26 -31.80 -10.68
CA PRO A 32 -53.22 -32.88 -10.55
C PRO A 32 -52.88 -34.06 -11.47
N ASP A 33 -53.42 -35.23 -11.14
CA ASP A 33 -53.31 -36.46 -11.93
C ASP A 33 -54.68 -37.17 -11.98
N ALA A 34 -54.88 -38.09 -12.93
CA ALA A 34 -56.11 -38.88 -13.01
C ALA A 34 -56.44 -39.63 -11.70
N ALA A 35 -55.44 -39.95 -10.88
CA ALA A 35 -55.62 -40.63 -9.61
C ALA A 35 -55.96 -39.71 -8.42
N TYR A 36 -55.80 -38.38 -8.51
CA TYR A 36 -56.02 -37.46 -7.39
C TYR A 36 -56.32 -36.01 -7.79
N ASN A 37 -57.16 -35.34 -6.99
CA ASN A 37 -57.43 -33.90 -7.08
C ASN A 37 -56.48 -33.10 -6.18
N VAL A 38 -56.05 -31.93 -6.64
CA VAL A 38 -55.23 -30.99 -5.86
C VAL A 38 -56.10 -29.81 -5.42
N GLY A 39 -56.10 -29.49 -4.13
CA GLY A 39 -56.84 -28.36 -3.56
C GLY A 39 -56.14 -27.01 -3.75
N SER A 40 -56.79 -25.92 -3.33
CA SER A 40 -56.21 -24.57 -3.36
C SER A 40 -55.74 -24.13 -1.97
N PRO A 41 -54.55 -23.52 -1.82
CA PRO A 41 -53.56 -23.26 -2.86
C PRO A 41 -52.77 -24.52 -3.26
N ASN A 42 -52.47 -24.66 -4.55
CA ASN A 42 -51.64 -25.75 -5.07
C ASN A 42 -50.17 -25.36 -5.28
N SER A 43 -49.79 -24.14 -4.89
CA SER A 43 -48.43 -23.64 -5.01
C SER A 43 -47.98 -22.91 -3.76
N ALA A 44 -46.68 -22.95 -3.50
CA ALA A 44 -46.00 -22.14 -2.50
C ALA A 44 -44.71 -21.57 -3.07
N THR A 45 -44.27 -20.43 -2.55
CA THR A 45 -43.04 -19.76 -2.95
C THR A 45 -42.07 -19.66 -1.79
N VAL A 46 -40.78 -19.76 -2.09
CA VAL A 46 -39.68 -19.44 -1.18
C VAL A 46 -38.79 -18.43 -1.88
N THR A 47 -38.47 -17.34 -1.19
CA THR A 47 -37.48 -16.35 -1.65
C THR A 47 -36.12 -16.74 -1.13
N ILE A 48 -35.13 -16.73 -2.02
CA ILE A 48 -33.71 -16.86 -1.67
C ILE A 48 -33.14 -15.45 -1.72
N HIS A 49 -32.60 -14.99 -0.61
CA HIS A 49 -31.91 -13.71 -0.53
C HIS A 49 -30.44 -13.93 -0.86
N ASP A 50 -29.92 -13.12 -1.78
CA ASP A 50 -28.48 -13.01 -1.98
C ASP A 50 -27.84 -12.42 -0.71
N ASN A 51 -26.76 -13.05 -0.26
CA ASN A 51 -25.96 -12.58 0.89
C ASN A 51 -24.68 -11.87 0.48
N ASP A 52 -24.41 -11.75 -0.82
CA ASP A 52 -23.23 -11.08 -1.32
C ASP A 52 -23.35 -9.55 -1.27
N SER A 53 -22.19 -8.91 -1.13
CA SER A 53 -22.08 -7.45 -1.05
C SER A 53 -21.13 -6.97 -2.16
N PRO A 54 -21.40 -5.80 -2.78
CA PRO A 54 -20.56 -5.31 -3.86
C PRO A 54 -19.12 -5.14 -3.36
N SER A 55 -18.20 -5.92 -3.95
CA SER A 55 -16.78 -5.76 -3.70
C SER A 55 -16.37 -4.34 -4.10
N SER A 56 -16.03 -3.52 -3.11
CA SER A 56 -15.49 -2.20 -3.37
C SER A 56 -14.11 -2.35 -4.02
N ARG A 57 -13.98 -1.91 -5.28
CA ARG A 57 -12.70 -1.98 -5.99
C ARG A 57 -11.61 -1.24 -5.21
N PRO A 58 -10.41 -1.83 -5.03
CA PRO A 58 -9.31 -1.16 -4.36
C PRO A 58 -8.99 0.19 -5.02
N THR A 59 -8.64 1.18 -4.20
CA THR A 59 -8.11 2.46 -4.65
C THR A 59 -6.85 2.75 -3.85
N ALA A 60 -5.72 2.83 -4.54
CA ALA A 60 -4.41 3.07 -3.94
C ALA A 60 -4.29 4.53 -3.51
N ASN A 61 -3.96 4.75 -2.24
CA ASN A 61 -3.60 6.08 -1.77
C ASN A 61 -2.58 6.02 -0.65
N PHE A 62 -1.68 7.00 -0.59
CA PHE A 62 -0.70 7.11 0.49
C PHE A 62 -0.04 8.48 0.54
N THR A 63 0.56 8.79 1.69
CA THR A 63 1.48 9.92 1.89
C THR A 63 2.89 9.43 2.24
N ALA A 64 3.89 10.27 1.99
CA ALA A 64 5.27 10.03 2.39
C ALA A 64 5.82 11.25 3.13
N ASN A 65 6.61 11.04 4.19
CA ASN A 65 7.24 12.11 4.95
C ASN A 65 8.62 11.68 5.46
N PRO A 66 9.70 12.44 5.17
CA PRO A 66 9.77 13.55 4.21
C PRO A 66 9.72 13.08 2.74
N THR A 67 9.41 13.98 1.81
CA THR A 67 9.52 13.72 0.35
C THR A 67 10.84 14.21 -0.25
N SER A 68 11.64 14.93 0.53
CA SER A 68 12.97 15.38 0.11
C SER A 68 13.94 15.54 1.26
N GLY A 69 15.23 15.36 1.02
CA GLY A 69 16.28 15.58 2.01
C GLY A 69 17.64 15.09 1.52
N ASN A 70 18.64 15.07 2.39
CA ASN A 70 19.97 14.57 2.05
C ASN A 70 20.08 13.07 2.34
N ALA A 71 20.89 12.36 1.57
CA ALA A 71 21.23 10.97 1.86
C ALA A 71 22.07 10.85 3.16
N PRO A 72 21.85 9.82 3.99
CA PRO A 72 20.74 8.86 3.93
C PRO A 72 19.41 9.53 4.34
N LEU A 73 18.36 9.33 3.54
CA LEU A 73 17.03 9.86 3.82
C LEU A 73 16.07 8.72 4.22
N THR A 74 15.68 8.67 5.49
CA THR A 74 14.62 7.78 5.97
C THR A 74 13.25 8.43 5.75
N VAL A 75 12.38 7.75 5.00
CA VAL A 75 11.02 8.18 4.66
C VAL A 75 10.02 7.23 5.29
N GLN A 76 9.05 7.80 6.01
CA GLN A 76 7.89 7.06 6.48
C GLN A 76 6.76 7.16 5.46
N PHE A 77 6.26 6.01 5.01
CA PHE A 77 5.08 5.91 4.17
C PHE A 77 3.85 5.60 5.03
N THR A 78 2.71 6.21 4.69
CA THR A 78 1.44 5.98 5.38
C THR A 78 0.39 5.62 4.35
N ASP A 79 -0.09 4.38 4.39
CA ASP A 79 -1.19 3.91 3.53
C ASP A 79 -2.51 4.61 3.91
N GLN A 80 -3.23 5.07 2.88
CA GLN A 80 -4.54 5.70 2.93
C GLN A 80 -5.51 5.06 1.92
N SER A 81 -5.16 3.88 1.42
CA SER A 81 -5.91 3.15 0.42
C SER A 81 -7.27 2.71 0.96
N SER A 82 -8.25 2.64 0.06
CA SER A 82 -9.62 2.26 0.39
C SER A 82 -10.11 1.12 -0.49
N GLY A 83 -11.24 0.54 -0.12
CA GLY A 83 -11.86 -0.59 -0.81
C GLY A 83 -11.47 -1.95 -0.22
N SER A 84 -11.84 -3.02 -0.90
CA SER A 84 -11.63 -4.41 -0.48
C SER A 84 -10.20 -4.86 -0.79
N ILE A 85 -9.23 -4.52 0.06
CA ILE A 85 -7.79 -4.79 -0.17
C ILE A 85 -7.37 -6.11 0.50
N THR A 86 -6.85 -7.05 -0.29
CA THR A 86 -6.29 -8.33 0.17
C THR A 86 -4.76 -8.34 0.20
N SER A 87 -4.09 -7.52 -0.60
CA SER A 87 -2.62 -7.40 -0.58
C SER A 87 -2.10 -6.00 -0.91
N ARG A 88 -0.86 -5.74 -0.47
CA ARG A 88 -0.12 -4.49 -0.70
C ARG A 88 1.28 -4.84 -1.19
N ASP A 89 1.78 -4.06 -2.14
CA ASP A 89 3.14 -4.15 -2.65
C ASP A 89 3.73 -2.74 -2.76
N TRP A 90 4.80 -2.51 -1.99
CA TRP A 90 5.55 -1.27 -1.98
C TRP A 90 6.85 -1.44 -2.76
N ASN A 91 6.98 -0.74 -3.88
CA ASN A 91 8.23 -0.60 -4.62
C ASN A 91 8.81 0.79 -4.31
N PHE A 92 9.98 0.86 -3.69
CA PHE A 92 10.59 2.14 -3.31
C PHE A 92 11.31 2.86 -4.46
N GLY A 93 11.51 2.19 -5.60
CA GLY A 93 12.07 2.78 -6.82
C GLY A 93 13.59 2.89 -6.85
N ASP A 94 14.30 2.39 -5.85
CA ASP A 94 15.78 2.40 -5.73
C ASP A 94 16.41 1.02 -5.99
N GLY A 95 15.60 0.02 -6.33
CA GLY A 95 16.02 -1.37 -6.56
C GLY A 95 16.12 -2.22 -5.28
N SER A 96 15.71 -1.69 -4.12
CA SER A 96 15.60 -2.51 -2.90
C SER A 96 14.47 -3.54 -3.00
N ALA A 97 14.45 -4.49 -2.06
CA ALA A 97 13.32 -5.40 -1.93
C ALA A 97 12.01 -4.64 -1.65
N HIS A 98 10.91 -5.17 -2.17
CA HIS A 98 9.57 -4.64 -1.93
C HIS A 98 9.12 -4.90 -0.48
N SER A 99 8.11 -4.15 -0.03
CA SER A 99 7.46 -4.38 1.27
C SER A 99 5.97 -4.68 1.11
N THR A 100 5.45 -5.54 1.99
CA THR A 100 4.02 -5.84 2.11
C THR A 100 3.41 -5.23 3.39
N ALA A 101 4.19 -4.46 4.15
CA ALA A 101 3.73 -3.80 5.36
C ALA A 101 2.65 -2.76 5.04
N LEU A 102 1.75 -2.51 6.00
CA LEU A 102 0.70 -1.50 5.85
C LEU A 102 1.31 -0.10 5.60
N SER A 103 2.24 0.32 6.46
CA SER A 103 2.88 1.65 6.40
C SER A 103 4.38 1.52 6.68
N PRO A 104 5.22 1.18 5.67
CA PRO A 104 6.64 0.92 5.86
C PRO A 104 7.47 2.19 6.08
N SER A 105 8.63 2.03 6.71
CA SER A 105 9.72 2.99 6.72
C SER A 105 10.82 2.49 5.78
N HIS A 106 11.39 3.36 4.95
CA HIS A 106 12.47 3.00 4.02
C HIS A 106 13.56 4.06 4.02
N THR A 107 14.83 3.63 3.88
CA THR A 107 15.98 4.53 3.86
C THR A 107 16.66 4.53 2.50
N TYR A 108 16.62 5.67 1.83
CA TYR A 108 17.35 5.92 0.59
C TYR A 108 18.79 6.33 0.92
N ASN A 109 19.75 5.45 0.63
CA ASN A 109 21.15 5.62 1.02
C ASN A 109 21.95 6.52 0.08
N ASN A 110 21.47 6.73 -1.15
CA ASN A 110 22.17 7.47 -2.19
C ASN A 110 21.34 8.66 -2.66
N ALA A 111 22.01 9.69 -3.16
CA ALA A 111 21.33 10.78 -3.83
C ALA A 111 20.70 10.29 -5.14
N GLY A 112 19.50 10.77 -5.44
CA GLY A 112 18.71 10.34 -6.58
C GLY A 112 17.25 10.83 -6.50
N SER A 113 16.55 10.68 -7.61
CA SER A 113 15.11 10.89 -7.70
C SER A 113 14.43 9.52 -7.81
N TYR A 114 13.74 9.10 -6.76
CA TYR A 114 13.12 7.77 -6.68
C TYR A 114 11.61 7.86 -6.83
N THR A 115 11.01 6.90 -7.54
CA THR A 115 9.54 6.82 -7.68
C THR A 115 9.02 5.69 -6.81
N ALA A 116 8.54 6.03 -5.62
CA ALA A 116 7.91 5.08 -4.71
C ALA A 116 6.48 4.79 -5.19
N THR A 117 6.11 3.51 -5.30
CA THR A 117 4.82 3.05 -5.81
C THR A 117 4.19 2.08 -4.82
N LEU A 118 2.93 2.33 -4.47
CA LEU A 118 2.06 1.39 -3.75
C LEU A 118 1.10 0.77 -4.76
N THR A 119 1.09 -0.56 -4.83
CA THR A 119 0.06 -1.33 -5.53
C THR A 119 -0.81 -2.04 -4.49
N VAL A 120 -2.13 -1.85 -4.57
CA VAL A 120 -3.10 -2.58 -3.75
C VAL A 120 -3.93 -3.50 -4.63
N THR A 121 -4.16 -4.73 -4.17
CA THR A 121 -4.95 -5.74 -4.88
C THR A 121 -6.07 -6.23 -3.98
N GLY A 122 -7.18 -6.61 -4.59
CA GLY A 122 -8.42 -7.01 -3.94
C GLY A 122 -9.33 -7.81 -4.86
N SER A 123 -10.48 -8.23 -4.36
CA SER A 123 -11.46 -8.99 -5.16
C SER A 123 -12.01 -8.19 -6.36
N GLY A 124 -12.04 -6.86 -6.27
CA GLY A 124 -12.44 -5.99 -7.37
C GLY A 124 -11.33 -5.64 -8.38
N GLY A 125 -10.14 -6.23 -8.26
CA GLY A 125 -8.97 -5.94 -9.12
C GLY A 125 -7.81 -5.30 -8.35
N SER A 126 -6.98 -4.51 -9.03
CA SER A 126 -5.86 -3.79 -8.43
C SER A 126 -5.84 -2.32 -8.85
N ASP A 127 -5.21 -1.49 -8.01
CA ASP A 127 -4.94 -0.09 -8.29
C ASP A 127 -3.55 0.30 -7.76
N SER A 128 -2.97 1.37 -8.28
CA SER A 128 -1.64 1.82 -7.88
C SER A 128 -1.51 3.35 -7.83
N LYS A 129 -0.66 3.82 -6.92
CA LYS A 129 -0.29 5.23 -6.78
C LYS A 129 1.23 5.34 -6.68
N SER A 130 1.78 6.43 -7.21
CA SER A 130 3.20 6.75 -7.09
C SER A 130 3.45 8.15 -6.51
N LEU A 131 4.57 8.32 -5.80
CA LEU A 131 5.11 9.60 -5.33
C LEU A 131 6.61 9.65 -5.57
N THR A 132 7.12 10.82 -5.95
CA THR A 132 8.55 11.04 -6.13
C THR A 132 9.22 11.47 -4.83
N ILE A 133 10.34 10.84 -4.49
CA ILE A 133 11.22 11.17 -3.36
C ILE A 133 12.53 11.74 -3.90
N GLN A 134 12.91 12.94 -3.45
CA GLN A 134 14.10 13.66 -3.89
C GLN A 134 15.22 13.57 -2.84
N VAL A 135 16.28 12.84 -3.15
CA VAL A 135 17.42 12.66 -2.24
C VAL A 135 18.63 13.39 -2.80
N SER A 136 19.17 14.33 -2.04
CA SER A 136 20.33 15.15 -2.39
C SER A 136 21.59 14.63 -1.73
N THR A 137 22.76 14.98 -2.29
CA THR A 137 24.03 14.76 -1.60
C THR A 137 24.14 15.69 -0.40
N PRO A 138 24.59 15.22 0.78
CA PRO A 138 24.91 16.10 1.90
C PRO A 138 25.88 17.21 1.47
N PRO A 139 25.71 18.44 1.95
CA PRO A 139 26.69 19.49 1.72
C PRO A 139 28.06 19.07 2.29
N PRO A 140 29.17 19.49 1.66
CA PRO A 140 30.51 19.26 2.21
C PRO A 140 30.62 19.76 3.64
N GLY A 141 31.42 19.07 4.46
CA GLY A 141 31.74 19.54 5.81
C GLY A 141 32.37 20.93 5.77
N ALA A 142 32.04 21.78 6.75
CA ALA A 142 32.60 23.11 6.86
C ALA A 142 34.14 23.05 6.99
N PRO A 143 34.89 23.97 6.35
CA PRO A 143 36.32 24.06 6.57
C PRO A 143 36.62 24.45 8.01
N THR A 144 37.65 23.86 8.59
CA THR A 144 38.17 24.21 9.92
C THR A 144 39.48 24.96 9.75
N ALA A 145 39.51 26.25 10.07
CA ALA A 145 40.72 27.06 10.00
C ALA A 145 41.69 26.69 11.14
N ASN A 146 42.98 26.53 10.84
CA ASN A 146 44.02 26.27 11.83
C ASN A 146 45.37 26.78 11.32
N PHE A 147 46.21 27.33 12.19
CA PHE A 147 47.56 27.78 11.85
C PHE A 147 48.50 27.64 13.04
N THR A 148 49.79 27.52 12.73
CA THR A 148 50.86 27.52 13.73
C THR A 148 51.89 28.59 13.38
N ALA A 149 52.57 29.11 14.40
CA ALA A 149 53.65 30.06 14.25
C ALA A 149 54.84 29.62 15.09
N ASN A 150 56.06 29.72 14.57
CA ASN A 150 57.27 29.38 15.30
C ASN A 150 58.47 30.23 14.85
N PRO A 151 59.24 30.85 15.77
CA PRO A 151 58.96 31.01 17.21
C PRO A 151 57.86 32.04 17.50
N THR A 152 57.10 31.85 18.59
CA THR A 152 56.04 32.79 19.01
C THR A 152 56.54 33.96 19.86
N SER A 153 57.82 33.97 20.24
CA SER A 153 58.47 35.05 20.99
C SER A 153 59.98 35.07 20.79
N GLY A 154 60.61 36.23 21.03
CA GLY A 154 62.04 36.45 20.85
C GLY A 154 62.41 37.94 20.78
N ASN A 155 63.72 38.25 20.80
CA ASN A 155 64.22 39.62 20.70
C ASN A 155 64.26 40.10 19.24
N ALA A 156 64.07 41.41 19.03
CA ALA A 156 64.10 42.00 17.71
C ALA A 156 65.54 42.04 17.11
N PRO A 157 65.71 41.82 15.80
CA PRO A 157 64.69 41.38 14.84
C PRO A 157 64.40 39.87 14.93
N LEU A 158 63.12 39.49 14.98
CA LEU A 158 62.67 38.10 15.03
C LEU A 158 61.99 37.71 13.71
N THR A 159 62.49 36.66 13.06
CA THR A 159 61.82 36.05 11.91
C THR A 159 60.88 34.95 12.43
N VAL A 160 59.59 35.03 12.10
CA VAL A 160 58.57 34.04 12.48
C VAL A 160 58.11 33.29 11.24
N GLN A 161 58.10 31.97 11.30
CA GLN A 161 57.48 31.13 10.26
C GLN A 161 56.04 30.84 10.65
N PHE A 162 55.13 30.99 9.68
CA PHE A 162 53.73 30.59 9.80
C PHE A 162 53.49 29.34 8.97
N ALA A 163 52.72 28.40 9.48
CA ALA A 163 52.25 27.23 8.75
C ALA A 163 50.74 27.11 8.87
N ASP A 164 50.06 27.06 7.73
CA ASP A 164 48.64 26.75 7.66
C ASP A 164 48.42 25.26 7.97
N GLN A 165 47.43 24.99 8.80
CA GLN A 165 46.96 23.66 9.20
C GLN A 165 45.46 23.49 8.97
N SER A 166 44.84 24.40 8.21
CA SER A 166 43.42 24.37 7.92
C SER A 166 43.00 23.06 7.24
N SER A 167 41.78 22.60 7.50
CA SER A 167 41.21 21.37 6.94
C SER A 167 39.82 21.61 6.35
N GLY A 168 39.33 20.64 5.56
CA GLY A 168 38.04 20.70 4.88
C GLY A 168 38.11 21.24 3.45
N SER A 169 36.99 21.17 2.73
CA SER A 169 36.93 21.60 1.33
C SER A 169 36.82 23.11 1.23
N ILE A 170 37.91 23.76 0.82
CA ILE A 170 37.93 25.19 0.50
C ILE A 170 37.56 25.30 -0.98
N THR A 171 36.33 25.70 -1.29
CA THR A 171 35.99 26.09 -2.67
C THR A 171 36.43 27.53 -2.86
N SER A 172 37.61 27.73 -3.44
CA SER A 172 38.06 29.03 -3.93
C SER A 172 37.08 29.53 -5.00
N ARG A 173 36.59 30.76 -4.87
CA ARG A 173 35.89 31.47 -5.94
C ARG A 173 36.84 32.59 -6.37
N ASP A 174 37.34 32.50 -7.60
CA ASP A 174 38.25 33.46 -8.23
C ASP A 174 37.65 34.88 -8.31
#